data_AF-A0A378QDQ7-F1
#
_entry.id   AF-A0A378QDQ7-F1
#
_cell.length_a   1.000
_cell.length_b   1.000
_cell.length_c   1.000
_cell.angle_alpha   90.00
_cell.angle_beta   90.00
_cell.angle_gamma   90.00
#
_symmetry.space_group_name_H-M   'P 1'
#
loop_
_entity.id
_entity.type
_entity.pdbx_description
1 polymer ?
#
loop_
_entity_poly.entity_id
_entity_poly.type
_entity_poly.pdbx_seq_one_letter_code
_entity_poly.pdbx_strand_id
1 'polypeptide(L)'
;MHDFKLYQSSKITIKQSILIQVDSGYQGIQQTHANSQLPKKKTKLKPLTKADKKANRKLSSKRVTNEHVIGKLKCFKILSCRYRNRRKRFGLRVNLISAIYNFELG
;
A
#
# COMPACT_ATOMS: atom_id res chain seq x y z
N MET A 1 -9.91 4.65 12.74
CA MET A 1 -8.57 5.23 12.50
C MET A 1 -8.29 5.11 11.01
N HIS A 2 -7.87 6.18 10.34
CA HIS A 2 -7.66 6.17 8.89
C HIS A 2 -6.22 5.77 8.52
N ASP A 3 -6.03 5.16 7.35
CA ASP A 3 -4.77 4.54 6.93
C ASP A 3 -3.59 5.52 6.88
N PHE A 4 -3.83 6.77 6.44
CA PHE A 4 -2.80 7.79 6.44
C PHE A 4 -2.35 8.21 7.85
N LYS A 5 -3.28 8.24 8.81
CA LYS A 5 -2.95 8.52 10.21
C LYS A 5 -2.12 7.39 10.83
N LEU A 6 -2.43 6.14 10.47
CA LEU A 6 -1.62 4.99 10.87
C LEU A 6 -0.20 5.11 10.29
N TYR A 7 -0.07 5.45 9.01
CA TYR A 7 1.23 5.67 8.38
C TYR A 7 2.03 6.78 9.07
N GLN A 8 1.43 7.94 9.34
CA GLN A 8 2.08 9.02 10.08
C GLN A 8 2.55 8.57 11.48
N SER A 9 1.73 7.79 12.20
CA SER A 9 2.10 7.26 13.52
C SER A 9 3.19 6.19 13.48
N SER A 10 3.36 5.49 12.35
CA SER A 10 4.29 4.37 12.21
C SER A 10 5.76 4.79 12.19
N LYS A 11 6.05 6.08 11.92
CA LYS A 11 7.40 6.66 11.79
C LYS A 11 8.29 5.92 10.77
N ILE A 12 7.68 5.19 9.83
CA ILE A 12 8.42 4.53 8.75
C ILE A 12 9.02 5.61 7.86
N THR A 13 10.34 5.55 7.66
CA THR A 13 11.07 6.49 6.81
C THR A 13 11.42 5.79 5.50
N ILE A 14 10.89 6.31 4.39
CA ILE A 14 11.18 5.85 3.04
C ILE A 14 12.12 6.87 2.39
N LYS A 15 13.15 6.38 1.69
CA LYS A 15 14.10 7.26 0.98
C LYS A 15 13.35 8.05 -0.09
N GLN A 16 13.58 9.37 -0.16
CA GLN A 16 12.94 10.29 -1.13
C GLN A 16 13.20 9.89 -2.61
N SER A 17 14.25 9.12 -2.88
CA SER A 17 14.56 8.62 -4.23
C SER A 17 13.61 7.51 -4.70
N ILE A 18 12.90 6.84 -3.79
CA ILE A 18 12.02 5.71 -4.13
C ILE A 18 10.66 6.26 -4.56
N LEU A 19 10.17 5.86 -5.73
CA LEU A 19 8.82 6.19 -6.14
C LEU A 19 7.79 5.40 -5.30
N ILE A 20 6.92 6.09 -4.58
CA ILE A 20 5.83 5.46 -3.82
C ILE A 20 4.52 5.57 -4.60
N GLN A 21 3.84 4.45 -4.84
CA GLN A 21 2.50 4.44 -5.40
C GLN A 21 1.49 4.15 -4.29
N VAL A 22 0.64 5.11 -3.94
CA VAL A 22 -0.31 4.97 -2.83
C VAL A 22 -1.74 5.20 -3.26
N ASP A 23 -2.68 4.63 -2.50
CA ASP A 23 -4.10 4.81 -2.74
C ASP A 23 -4.61 6.23 -2.37
N SER A 24 -5.80 6.56 -2.84
CA SER A 24 -6.49 7.81 -2.58
C SER A 24 -6.71 8.09 -1.08
N GLY A 25 -6.67 7.07 -0.21
CA GLY A 25 -6.69 7.23 1.25
C GLY A 25 -5.45 7.90 1.83
N TYR A 26 -4.36 8.05 1.06
CA TYR A 26 -3.10 8.69 1.46
C TYR A 26 -2.98 10.13 0.94
N GLN A 27 -4.11 10.82 0.74
CA GLN A 27 -4.10 12.22 0.34
C GLN A 27 -3.27 13.07 1.30
N GLY A 28 -2.36 13.87 0.74
CA GLY A 28 -1.42 14.70 1.50
C GLY A 28 -0.02 14.09 1.68
N ILE A 29 0.20 12.82 1.31
CA ILE A 29 1.53 12.19 1.44
C ILE A 29 2.63 12.93 0.66
N GLN A 30 2.26 13.64 -0.41
CA GLN A 30 3.20 14.42 -1.24
C GLN A 30 3.92 15.52 -0.46
N GLN A 31 3.35 16.01 0.65
CA GLN A 31 4.00 16.98 1.53
C GLN A 31 5.18 16.38 2.29
N THR A 32 5.08 15.10 2.66
CA THR A 32 6.13 14.38 3.39
C THR A 32 7.10 13.67 2.44
N HIS A 33 6.61 13.21 1.29
CA HIS A 33 7.37 12.46 0.31
C HIS A 33 7.00 12.91 -1.11
N ALA A 34 7.86 13.74 -1.72
CA ALA A 34 7.57 14.39 -2.99
C ALA A 34 7.43 13.39 -4.15
N ASN A 35 8.20 12.31 -4.13
CA ASN A 35 8.19 11.26 -5.15
C ASN A 35 7.05 10.25 -4.94
N SER A 36 5.81 10.75 -4.79
CA SER A 36 4.61 9.94 -4.55
C SER A 36 3.60 10.08 -5.68
N GLN A 37 3.16 8.94 -6.22
CA GLN A 37 2.09 8.83 -7.22
C GLN A 37 0.76 8.45 -6.55
N LEU A 38 -0.22 9.33 -6.74
CA LEU A 38 -1.61 9.12 -6.32
C LEU A 38 -2.54 9.15 -7.52
N PRO A 39 -3.66 8.41 -7.48
CA PRO A 39 -4.70 8.53 -8.47
C PRO A 39 -5.35 9.91 -8.32
N LYS A 40 -5.61 10.56 -9.46
CA LYS A 40 -6.28 11.85 -9.45
C LYS A 40 -7.74 11.64 -9.05
N LYS A 41 -8.17 12.31 -7.98
CA LYS A 41 -9.56 12.27 -7.50
C LYS A 41 -10.42 13.24 -8.31
N LYS A 42 -11.62 12.80 -8.71
CA LYS A 42 -12.65 13.67 -9.27
C LYS A 42 -13.20 14.58 -8.17
N THR A 43 -13.36 15.87 -8.45
CA THR A 43 -14.14 16.77 -7.58
C THR A 43 -15.30 17.39 -8.36
N LYS A 44 -16.27 18.00 -7.66
CA LYS A 44 -17.45 18.61 -8.27
C LYS A 44 -17.07 19.67 -9.31
N LEU A 45 -16.01 20.45 -9.04
CA LEU A 45 -15.53 21.53 -9.89
C LEU A 45 -14.46 21.09 -10.89
N LYS A 46 -13.78 19.95 -10.65
CA LYS A 46 -12.68 19.46 -11.50
C LYS A 46 -12.96 18.02 -11.92
N PRO A 47 -13.71 17.81 -13.03
CA PRO A 47 -13.91 16.48 -13.59
C PRO A 47 -12.60 15.90 -14.12
N LEU A 48 -12.52 14.56 -14.18
CA LEU A 48 -11.36 13.87 -14.73
C LEU A 48 -11.36 13.97 -16.26
N THR A 49 -10.25 14.45 -16.81
CA THR A 49 -10.02 14.44 -18.27
C THR A 49 -9.82 13.00 -18.77
N LYS A 50 -9.92 12.78 -20.09
CA LYS A 50 -9.61 11.47 -20.69
C LYS A 50 -8.17 11.02 -20.37
N ALA A 51 -7.22 11.95 -20.36
CA ALA A 51 -5.83 11.69 -19.99
C ALA A 51 -5.69 11.24 -18.52
N ASP A 52 -6.36 11.94 -17.60
CA ASP A 52 -6.37 11.57 -16.17
C ASP A 52 -6.94 10.16 -15.94
N LYS A 53 -8.02 9.82 -16.66
CA LYS A 53 -8.61 8.47 -16.60
C LYS A 53 -7.63 7.41 -17.10
N LYS A 54 -6.90 7.67 -18.19
CA LYS A 54 -5.88 6.75 -18.72
C LYS A 54 -4.72 6.56 -17.73
N ALA A 55 -4.27 7.65 -17.10
CA ALA A 55 -3.23 7.60 -16.06
C ALA A 55 -3.68 6.81 -14.82
N ASN A 56 -4.88 7.09 -14.32
CA ASN A 56 -5.47 6.34 -13.20
C ASN A 56 -5.65 4.86 -13.52
N ARG A 57 -6.05 4.52 -14.75
CA ARG A 57 -6.15 3.12 -15.21
C ARG A 57 -4.79 2.42 -15.19
N LYS A 58 -3.73 3.06 -15.68
CA LYS A 58 -2.36 2.51 -15.62
C LYS A 58 -1.89 2.28 -14.18
N LEU A 59 -2.19 3.22 -13.28
CA LEU A 59 -1.90 3.07 -11.84
C LEU A 59 -2.69 1.90 -11.23
N SER A 60 -3.98 1.79 -11.55
CA SER A 60 -4.83 0.70 -11.06
C SER A 60 -4.33 -0.67 -11.55
N SER A 61 -3.96 -0.81 -12.82
CA SER A 61 -3.40 -2.06 -13.35
C SER A 61 -2.13 -2.51 -12.62
N LYS A 62 -1.25 -1.57 -12.23
CA LYS A 62 -0.07 -1.90 -11.42
C LYS A 62 -0.40 -2.35 -9.99
N ARG A 63 -1.55 -1.95 -9.45
CA ARG A 63 -1.96 -2.36 -8.10
C ARG A 63 -2.54 -3.76 -8.05
N VAL A 64 -3.13 -4.23 -9.14
CA VAL A 64 -3.71 -5.57 -9.22
C VAL A 64 -2.69 -6.64 -8.82
N THR A 65 -1.44 -6.52 -9.25
CA THR A 65 -0.37 -7.44 -8.85
C THR A 65 -0.11 -7.40 -7.34
N ASN A 66 -0.09 -6.21 -6.74
CA ASN A 66 0.09 -6.05 -5.29
C ASN A 66 -1.11 -6.61 -4.52
N GLU A 67 -2.33 -6.42 -5.02
CA GLU A 67 -3.54 -6.96 -4.43
C GLU A 67 -3.56 -8.50 -4.47
N HIS A 68 -3.09 -9.11 -5.56
CA HIS A 68 -2.91 -10.55 -5.64
C HIS A 68 -1.92 -11.07 -4.58
N VAL A 69 -0.77 -10.42 -4.42
CA VAL A 69 0.23 -10.78 -3.40
C VAL A 69 -0.38 -10.64 -2.00
N ILE A 70 -1.04 -9.51 -1.70
CA ILE A 70 -1.72 -9.30 -0.41
C ILE A 70 -2.80 -10.36 -0.19
N GLY A 71 -3.55 -10.73 -1.21
CA GLY A 71 -4.56 -11.80 -1.17
C GLY A 71 -3.95 -13.14 -0.78
N LYS A 72 -2.82 -13.52 -1.39
CA LYS A 72 -2.06 -14.73 -1.05
C LYS A 72 -1.54 -14.69 0.38
N LEU A 73 -0.98 -13.57 0.82
CA LEU A 73 -0.52 -13.42 2.19
C LEU A 73 -1.68 -13.47 3.21
N LYS A 74 -2.87 -13.00 2.85
CA LYS A 74 -4.05 -13.09 3.72
C LYS A 74 -4.60 -14.51 3.89
N CYS A 75 -4.16 -15.50 3.10
CA CYS A 75 -4.48 -16.91 3.38
C CYS A 75 -4.00 -17.33 4.78
N PHE A 76 -2.92 -16.73 5.29
CA PHE A 76 -2.43 -16.99 6.64
C PHE A 76 -3.29 -16.27 7.69
N LYS A 77 -3.89 -17.03 8.63
CA LYS A 77 -4.75 -16.50 9.71
C LYS A 77 -4.07 -15.45 10.60
N ILE A 78 -2.74 -15.41 10.64
CA ILE A 78 -1.97 -14.38 11.33
C ILE A 78 -2.16 -12.98 10.72
N LEU A 79 -2.47 -12.90 9.42
CA LEU A 79 -2.70 -11.67 8.67
C LEU A 79 -4.18 -11.40 8.39
N SER A 80 -5.02 -12.43 8.25
CA SER A 80 -6.46 -12.27 8.00
C SER A 80 -7.32 -12.15 9.26
N CYS A 81 -6.87 -12.68 10.41
CA CYS A 81 -7.64 -12.65 11.65
C CYS A 81 -6.98 -11.78 12.72
N ARG A 82 -7.74 -11.50 13.79
CA ARG A 82 -7.20 -10.82 14.96
C ARG A 82 -6.14 -11.69 15.62
N TYR A 83 -4.91 -11.19 15.64
CA TYR A 83 -3.78 -11.87 16.26
C TYR A 83 -3.88 -11.83 17.79
N ARG A 84 -4.03 -13.01 18.42
CA ARG A 84 -4.18 -13.18 19.88
C ARG A 84 -2.90 -13.56 20.63
N ASN A 85 -1.82 -13.88 19.93
CA ASN A 85 -0.55 -14.27 20.54
C ASN A 85 0.28 -13.07 21.02
N ARG A 86 1.32 -13.32 21.83
CA ARG A 86 2.30 -12.29 22.24
C ARG A 86 2.88 -11.56 21.02
N ARG A 87 2.91 -10.23 21.07
CA ARG A 87 3.28 -9.38 19.93
C ARG A 87 4.79 -9.25 19.68
N LYS A 88 5.64 -9.59 20.66
CA LYS A 88 7.11 -9.48 20.57
C LYS A 88 7.71 -10.11 19.30
N ARG A 89 7.13 -11.21 18.81
CA ARG A 89 7.61 -11.93 17.60
C ARG A 89 6.68 -11.80 16.39
N PHE A 90 5.72 -10.89 16.41
CA PHE A 90 4.76 -10.75 15.30
C PHE A 90 5.46 -10.37 13.99
N GLY A 91 6.33 -9.34 14.01
CA GLY A 91 7.08 -8.93 12.82
C GLY A 91 7.95 -10.05 12.24
N LEU A 92 8.66 -10.81 13.09
CA LEU A 92 9.45 -11.95 12.64
C LEU A 92 8.61 -12.99 11.91
N ARG A 93 7.41 -13.31 12.42
CA ARG A 93 6.51 -14.29 11.78
C ARG A 93 6.02 -13.80 10.42
N VAL A 94 5.65 -12.52 10.33
CA VAL A 94 5.23 -11.90 9.05
C VAL A 94 6.38 -11.89 8.04
N ASN A 95 7.60 -11.58 8.49
CA ASN A 95 8.79 -11.59 7.63
C ASN A 95 9.10 -12.99 7.09
N LEU A 96 9.02 -14.02 7.93
CA LEU A 96 9.24 -15.42 7.51
C LEU A 96 8.20 -15.87 6.48
N ILE A 97 6.92 -15.55 6.69
CA ILE A 97 5.86 -15.87 5.72
C ILE A 97 6.12 -15.16 4.38
N SER A 98 6.52 -13.90 4.44
CA SER A 98 6.84 -13.12 3.23
C SER A 98 8.07 -13.69 2.51
N ALA A 99 9.08 -14.14 3.25
CA ALA A 99 10.27 -14.77 2.70
C ALA A 99 9.94 -16.10 1.99
N ILE A 100 9.10 -16.95 2.60
CA ILE A 100 8.64 -18.20 1.98
C ILE A 100 7.85 -17.90 0.70
N TYR A 101 6.92 -16.95 0.74
CA TYR A 101 6.15 -16.57 -0.44
C TYR A 101 7.04 -16.03 -1.57
N ASN A 102 8.05 -15.22 -1.25
CA ASN A 102 9.00 -14.73 -2.24
C ASN A 102 9.89 -15.84 -2.81
N PHE A 103 10.23 -16.85 -2.01
CA PHE A 103 10.98 -18.03 -2.48
C PHE A 103 10.15 -18.87 -3.45
N GLU A 104 8.84 -19.02 -3.23
CA GLU A 104 7.94 -19.73 -4.16
C GLU A 104 7.68 -18.97 -5.47
N LEU A 105 7.92 -17.66 -5.51
CA LEU A 105 7.74 -16.81 -6.69
C LEU A 105 8.97 -16.73 -7.60
N GLY A 106 10.16 -17.02 -7.07
CA GLY A 106 11.43 -17.01 -7.79
C GLY A 106 11.67 -18.31 -8.54
#